data_AF-A0AA51NCV8-F1
#
_entry.id   AF-A0AA51NCV8-F1
#
_cell.length_a   1.000
_cell.length_b   1.000
_cell.length_c   1.000
_cell.angle_alpha   90.00
_cell.angle_beta   90.00
_cell.angle_gamma   90.00
#
_symmetry.space_group_name_H-M   'P 1'
#
loop_
_entity.id
_entity.type
_entity.pdbx_description
1 polymer ?
#
loop_
_entity_poly.entity_id
_entity_poly.type
_entity_poly.pdbx_seq_one_letter_code
_entity_poly.pdbx_strand_id
1 'polypeptide(L)' 'MNSKNIISIVMIIAGITLNFSFENEGIDFLTGLLIGGGVGLLFTSKFKSKAVQ' A
#
# COMPACT_ATOMS: atom_id res chain seq x y z
N MET A 1 9.35 -12.24 9.01
CA MET A 1 8.59 -11.23 8.25
C MET A 1 7.11 -11.49 8.50
N ASN A 2 6.39 -10.57 9.14
CA ASN A 2 5.01 -10.83 9.57
C ASN A 2 4.06 -10.74 8.36
N SER A 3 3.02 -11.60 8.31
CA SER A 3 2.08 -11.66 7.18
C SER A 3 1.45 -10.30 6.83
N LYS A 4 1.24 -9.44 7.82
CA LYS A 4 0.73 -8.06 7.63
C LYS A 4 1.67 -7.15 6.85
N ASN A 5 2.99 -7.30 7.02
CA ASN A 5 3.99 -6.54 6.26
C ASN A 5 4.10 -7.04 4.81
N ILE A 6 3.87 -8.34 4.60
CA ILE A 6 3.84 -8.93 3.25
C ILE A 6 2.63 -8.38 2.49
N ILE A 7 1.44 -8.38 3.10
CA ILE A 7 0.21 -7.86 2.49
C ILE A 7 0.34 -6.38 2.10
N SER A 8 0.97 -5.56 2.94
CA SER A 8 1.16 -4.13 2.66
C SER A 8 2.16 -3.89 1.53
N ILE A 9 3.25 -4.65 1.48
CA ILE A 9 4.20 -4.60 0.35
C ILE A 9 3.53 -5.02 -0.96
N VAL A 10 2.73 -6.09 -0.93
CA VAL A 10 2.01 -6.58 -2.12
C VAL A 10 1.00 -5.55 -2.62
N MET A 11 0.27 -4.86 -1.73
CA MET A 11 -0.64 -3.76 -2.11
C MET A 11 0.10 -2.60 -2.79
N ILE A 12 1.27 -2.20 -2.29
CA ILE A 12 2.06 -1.12 -2.89
C ILE A 12 2.54 -1.53 -4.29
N ILE A 13 3.10 -2.72 -4.44
CA ILE A 13 3.58 -3.22 -5.74
C ILE A 13 2.42 -3.31 -6.73
N ALA A 14 1.27 -3.86 -6.32
CA ALA A 14 0.08 -3.94 -7.17
C ALA A 14 -0.42 -2.55 -7.59
N GLY A 15 -0.45 -1.58 -6.68
CA GLY A 15 -0.85 -0.20 -6.98
C GLY A 15 0.08 0.49 -7.99
N ILE A 16 1.40 0.32 -7.84
CA ILE A 16 2.39 0.86 -8.78
C ILE A 16 2.27 0.20 -10.16
N THR A 17 2.16 -1.14 -10.21
CA THR A 17 2.03 -1.87 -11.48
C THR A 17 0.76 -1.48 -12.22
N LEU A 18 -0.36 -1.31 -11.52
CA LEU A 18 -1.62 -0.87 -12.12
C LEU A 18 -1.54 0.58 -12.62
N ASN A 19 -0.87 1.47 -11.89
CA ASN A 19 -0.67 2.86 -12.33
C ASN A 19 0.17 2.92 -13.62
N PHE A 20 1.23 2.10 -13.70
CA PHE A 20 2.07 2.02 -14.90
C PHE A 20 1.44 1.26 -16.08
N SER A 21 0.56 0.29 -15.81
CA SER A 21 -0.05 -0.54 -16.87
C SER A 21 -1.29 0.09 -17.49
N PHE A 22 -1.93 1.04 -16.80
CA PHE A 22 -3.14 1.69 -17.28
C PHE A 22 -2.98 3.21 -17.26
N GLU A 23 -2.57 3.79 -18.40
CA GLU A 23 -2.67 5.24 -18.68
C GLU A 23 -4.13 5.63 -18.93
N ASN A 24 -5.01 5.37 -17.97
CA ASN A 24 -6.42 5.67 -18.09
C ASN A 24 -6.84 6.51 -16.89
N GLU A 25 -7.32 7.74 -17.15
CA GLU A 25 -7.58 8.79 -16.15
C GLU A 25 -8.47 8.34 -14.98
N GLY A 26 -9.31 7.33 -15.19
CA GLY A 26 -10.19 6.77 -14.16
C GLY A 26 -9.50 5.88 -13.11
N ILE A 27 -8.31 5.36 -13.39
CA ILE A 27 -7.62 4.38 -12.52
C ILE A 27 -6.52 5.04 -11.68
N ASP A 28 -6.17 6.30 -11.96
CA ASP A 28 -5.21 7.10 -11.19
C ASP A 28 -5.65 7.30 -9.73
N PHE A 29 -6.95 7.54 -9.52
CA PHE A 29 -7.50 7.63 -8.16
C PHE A 29 -7.40 6.30 -7.41
N LEU A 30 -7.73 5.19 -8.09
CA LEU A 30 -7.74 3.86 -7.49
C LEU A 30 -6.32 3.37 -7.16
N THR A 31 -5.37 3.63 -8.06
CA THR A 31 -3.96 3.30 -7.88
C THR A 31 -3.32 4.18 -6.81
N GLY A 32 -3.64 5.47 -6.77
CA GLY A 32 -3.28 6.37 -5.67
C GLY A 32 -3.81 5.89 -4.31
N LEU A 33 -5.06 5.41 -4.25
CA LEU A 33 -5.65 4.83 -3.05
C LEU A 33 -4.93 3.53 -2.63
N LEU A 34 -4.58 2.65 -3.57
CA LEU A 34 -3.84 1.42 -3.29
C LEU A 34 -2.42 1.71 -2.78
N ILE A 35 -1.70 2.62 -3.43
CA ILE A 35 -0.34 3.00 -3.03
C ILE A 35 -0.37 3.71 -1.67
N GLY A 36 -1.23 4.73 -1.52
CA GLY A 36 -1.38 5.49 -0.28
C GLY A 36 -1.87 4.61 0.88
N GLY A 37 -2.84 3.72 0.64
CA GLY A 37 -3.33 2.76 1.61
C GLY A 37 -2.29 1.72 2.01
N GLY A 38 -1.53 1.21 1.03
CA GLY A 38 -0.41 0.30 1.26
C GLY A 38 0.70 0.92 2.11
N VAL A 39 1.09 2.17 1.80
CA VAL A 39 2.08 2.94 2.59
C VAL A 39 1.55 3.25 3.99
N GLY A 40 0.30 3.71 4.11
CA GLY A 40 -0.35 4.01 5.39
C GLY A 40 -0.47 2.78 6.29
N LEU A 41 -0.79 1.61 5.72
CA LEU A 41 -0.77 0.33 6.44
C LEU A 41 0.64 -0.07 6.87
N LEU A 42 1.66 0.16 6.04
CA LEU A 42 3.05 -0.13 6.37
C LEU A 42 3.55 0.73 7.53
N PHE A 43 3.22 2.02 7.51
CA PHE A 43 3.49 2.95 8.60
C PHE A 43 2.71 2.56 9.85
N THR A 44 1.39 2.33 9.75
CA THR A 44 0.56 1.91 10.88
C THR A 44 1.03 0.58 11.47
N SER A 45 1.44 -0.39 10.65
CA SER A 45 1.99 -1.68 11.10
C SER A 45 3.30 -1.49 11.87
N LYS A 46 4.17 -0.60 11.41
CA LYS A 46 5.42 -0.25 12.12
C LYS A 46 5.17 0.57 13.39
N PHE A 47 4.20 1.47 13.41
CA PHE A 47 3.89 2.32 14.56
C PHE A 47 3.03 1.61 15.62
N LYS A 48 2.14 0.70 15.24
CA LYS A 48 1.40 -0.16 16.19
C LYS A 48 2.33 -1.16 16.89
N SER A 49 3.49 -1.45 16.30
CA SER A 49 4.58 -2.17 16.98
C SER A 49 5.26 -1.34 18.08
N LYS A 50 4.99 -0.03 18.18
CA LYS A 50 5.48 0.88 19.24
C LYS A 50 4.41 1.45 20.16
N ALA A 51 3.12 1.32 19.83
CA ALA A 51 2.02 1.87 20.63
C ALA A 51 1.55 0.96 21.78
N VAL A 52 2.27 -0.12 22.07
CA VAL A 52 2.12 -0.96 23.27
C VAL A 52 3.51 -1.19 23.85
N GLN A 53 4.08 -0.15 24.47
CA GLN A 53 5.07 -0.24 25.53
C GLN A 53 4.78 0.86 26.54
#